data_AF-A0A7X5N1T4-F1
#
_entry.id   AF-A0A7X5N1T4-F1
#
_cell.length_a   1.000
_cell.length_b   1.000
_cell.length_c   1.000
_cell.angle_alpha   90.00
_cell.angle_beta   90.00
_cell.angle_gamma   90.00
#
_symmetry.space_group_name_H-M   'P 1'
#
loop_
_entity.id
_entity.type
_entity.pdbx_description
1 polymer ?
#
loop_
_entity_poly.entity_id
_entity_poly.type
_entity_poly.pdbx_seq_one_letter_code
_entity_poly.pdbx_strand_id
1 'polypeptide(L)'
;AIPWLEAKTGVELMGWLDPERLIDWIRSHWEQAGGAAKTFFGYVQRSGFAMVTWVINLALLPILAFYFLRDWDRLVERVAAVIPRAYIGTVSRLAQESNDVLGGFIRGQFLVMLALGAIYAAGLSIIGLNLGLLIGIIAGLISFIPYLGATTGIVLAL
;
A
#
# COMPACT_ATOMS: atom_id res chain seq x y z
N ALA A 1 -17.37 -61.32 -2.52
CA ALA A 1 -16.80 -61.74 -1.23
C ALA A 1 -16.59 -60.47 -0.42
N ILE A 2 -17.34 -60.17 0.65
CA ILE A 2 -17.44 -60.90 1.92
C ILE A 2 -18.82 -60.60 2.57
N PRO A 3 -19.77 -61.55 2.62
CA PRO A 3 -21.17 -61.29 3.03
C PRO A 3 -21.43 -61.20 4.54
N TRP A 4 -20.42 -61.40 5.40
CA TRP A 4 -20.60 -61.38 6.86
C TRP A 4 -20.50 -59.98 7.49
N LEU A 5 -19.96 -58.99 6.75
CA LEU A 5 -19.83 -57.61 7.23
C LEU A 5 -21.15 -56.82 7.08
N GLU A 6 -21.89 -57.02 5.99
CA GLU A 6 -23.15 -56.30 5.69
C GLU A 6 -24.27 -56.63 6.69
N ALA A 7 -24.32 -57.87 7.17
CA ALA A 7 -25.39 -58.32 8.07
C ALA A 7 -25.31 -57.71 9.48
N LYS A 8 -24.15 -57.16 9.89
CA LYS A 8 -23.91 -56.74 11.29
C LYS A 8 -23.83 -55.24 11.50
N THR A 9 -23.61 -54.46 10.44
CA THR A 9 -23.43 -53.01 10.55
C THR A 9 -24.55 -52.19 9.91
N GLY A 10 -25.44 -52.77 9.10
CA GLY A 10 -26.55 -52.04 8.46
C GLY A 10 -26.09 -50.88 7.56
N VAL A 11 -24.79 -50.76 7.33
CA VAL A 11 -24.18 -49.79 6.42
C VAL A 11 -23.89 -50.57 5.15
N GLU A 12 -24.62 -50.23 4.09
CA GLU A 12 -24.39 -50.70 2.73
C GLU A 12 -23.00 -50.24 2.26
N LEU A 13 -21.97 -50.97 2.68
CA LEU A 13 -20.58 -50.73 2.32
C LEU A 13 -20.37 -50.83 0.81
N MET A 14 -21.25 -51.53 0.07
CA MET A 14 -21.25 -51.59 -1.39
C MET A 14 -21.73 -50.30 -2.07
N GLY A 15 -22.72 -49.57 -1.52
CA GLY A 15 -23.23 -48.32 -2.14
C GLY A 15 -22.33 -47.09 -1.96
N TRP A 16 -21.37 -47.17 -1.03
CA TRP A 16 -20.29 -46.17 -0.84
C TRP A 16 -19.04 -46.48 -1.67
N LEU A 17 -18.94 -47.69 -2.24
CA LEU A 17 -17.82 -48.18 -3.04
C LEU A 17 -18.16 -48.22 -4.54
N ASP A 18 -19.14 -47.44 -4.98
CA ASP A 18 -19.41 -47.23 -6.39
C ASP A 18 -18.28 -46.39 -7.01
N PRO A 19 -17.50 -46.92 -7.97
CA PRO A 19 -16.43 -46.17 -8.62
C PRO A 19 -16.92 -44.90 -9.30
N GLU A 20 -18.16 -44.89 -9.78
CA GLU A 20 -18.79 -43.73 -10.44
C GLU A 20 -19.07 -42.59 -9.46
N ARG A 21 -19.60 -42.89 -8.26
CA ARG A 21 -19.81 -41.88 -7.20
C ARG A 21 -18.49 -41.30 -6.70
N LEU A 22 -17.45 -42.13 -6.64
CA LEU A 22 -16.09 -41.70 -6.27
C LEU A 22 -15.52 -40.75 -7.34
N ILE A 23 -15.72 -41.08 -8.62
CA ILE A 23 -15.29 -40.25 -9.75
C ILE A 23 -16.07 -38.93 -9.80
N ASP A 24 -17.38 -38.94 -9.53
CA ASP A 24 -18.21 -37.74 -9.51
C ASP A 24 -17.90 -36.83 -8.32
N TRP A 25 -17.61 -37.42 -7.15
CA TRP A 25 -17.12 -36.67 -5.99
C TRP A 25 -15.75 -36.04 -6.26
N ILE A 26 -14.81 -36.77 -6.88
CA ILE A 26 -13.51 -36.23 -7.26
C ILE A 26 -13.65 -35.15 -8.35
N ARG A 27 -14.49 -35.35 -9.36
CA ARG A 27 -14.71 -34.37 -10.45
C ARG A 27 -15.33 -33.08 -9.93
N SER A 28 -16.36 -33.18 -9.08
CA SER A 28 -17.01 -32.01 -8.47
C SER A 28 -16.06 -31.22 -7.55
N HIS A 29 -15.18 -31.91 -6.83
CA HIS A 29 -14.12 -31.27 -6.04
C HIS A 29 -12.97 -30.75 -6.90
N TRP A 30 -12.68 -31.36 -8.06
CA TRP A 30 -11.62 -30.93 -8.97
C TRP A 30 -11.99 -29.64 -9.71
N GLU A 31 -13.25 -29.47 -10.11
CA GLU A 31 -13.73 -28.22 -10.69
C GLU A 31 -13.71 -27.07 -9.67
N GLN A 32 -14.14 -27.32 -8.43
CA GLN A 32 -14.05 -26.33 -7.34
C GLN A 32 -12.60 -26.03 -6.94
N ALA A 33 -11.74 -27.05 -6.81
CA ALA A 33 -10.33 -26.88 -6.51
C ALA A 33 -9.59 -26.13 -7.63
N GLY A 34 -9.95 -26.36 -8.89
CA GLY A 34 -9.45 -25.61 -10.04
C GLY A 34 -9.86 -24.13 -10.00
N GLY A 35 -11.09 -23.83 -9.59
CA GLY A 35 -11.56 -22.46 -9.37
C GLY A 35 -10.82 -21.74 -8.23
N ALA A 36 -10.65 -22.42 -7.09
CA ALA A 36 -9.89 -21.91 -5.94
C ALA A 36 -8.42 -21.68 -6.28
N ALA A 37 -7.78 -22.64 -6.97
CA ALA A 37 -6.41 -22.53 -7.43
C ALA A 37 -6.23 -21.38 -8.43
N LYS A 38 -7.14 -21.20 -9.40
CA LYS A 38 -7.11 -20.05 -10.33
C LYS A 38 -7.25 -18.72 -9.61
N THR A 39 -8.11 -18.65 -8.60
CA THR A 39 -8.32 -17.43 -7.82
C THR A 39 -7.07 -17.11 -6.99
N PHE A 40 -6.50 -18.11 -6.32
CA PHE A 40 -5.25 -17.97 -5.57
C PHE A 40 -4.07 -17.56 -6.47
N PHE A 41 -3.88 -18.23 -7.62
CA PHE A 41 -2.87 -17.85 -8.61
C PHE A 41 -3.10 -16.41 -9.12
N GLY A 42 -4.35 -16.02 -9.37
CA GLY A 42 -4.71 -14.66 -9.74
C GLY A 42 -4.32 -13.64 -8.66
N TYR A 43 -4.58 -13.94 -7.39
CA TYR A 43 -4.18 -13.07 -6.27
C TYR A 43 -2.67 -12.99 -6.10
N VAL A 44 -1.95 -14.11 -6.15
CA VAL A 44 -0.49 -14.16 -6.04
C VAL A 44 0.17 -13.42 -7.21
N GLN A 45 -0.31 -13.61 -8.43
CA GLN A 45 0.20 -12.90 -9.60
C GLN A 45 -0.03 -11.39 -9.50
N ARG A 46 -1.23 -10.96 -9.10
CA ARG A 46 -1.54 -9.53 -8.91
C ARG A 46 -0.73 -8.91 -7.77
N SER A 47 -0.60 -9.61 -6.65
CA SER A 47 0.18 -9.17 -5.49
C SER A 47 1.67 -9.13 -5.77
N GLY A 48 2.21 -10.13 -6.47
CA GLY A 48 3.61 -10.19 -6.87
C GLY A 48 4.00 -9.05 -7.80
N PHE A 49 3.15 -8.73 -8.78
CA PHE A 49 3.37 -7.57 -9.65
C PHE A 49 3.33 -6.24 -8.88
N ALA A 50 2.39 -6.10 -7.93
CA ALA A 50 2.31 -4.91 -7.07
C ALA A 50 3.55 -4.76 -6.18
N MET A 51 4.08 -5.84 -5.63
CA MET A 51 5.29 -5.84 -4.78
C MET A 51 6.53 -5.45 -5.59
N VAL A 52 6.70 -6.02 -6.78
CA VAL A 52 7.79 -5.64 -7.70
C VAL A 52 7.71 -4.16 -8.06
N THR A 53 6.50 -3.68 -8.37
CA THR A 53 6.27 -2.26 -8.68
C THR A 53 6.66 -1.37 -7.49
N TRP A 54 6.28 -1.74 -6.27
CA TRP A 54 6.67 -1.01 -5.06
C TRP A 54 8.18 -0.95 -4.86
N VAL A 55 8.88 -2.07 -5.02
CA VAL A 55 10.34 -2.13 -4.89
C VAL A 55 11.03 -1.27 -5.95
N ILE A 56 10.56 -1.33 -7.20
CA ILE A 56 11.08 -0.48 -8.28
C ILE A 56 10.86 0.99 -7.94
N ASN A 57 9.66 1.38 -7.50
CA ASN A 57 9.39 2.78 -7.13
C ASN A 57 10.26 3.24 -5.95
N LEU A 58 10.41 2.39 -4.93
CA LEU A 58 11.24 2.70 -3.76
C LEU A 58 12.71 2.89 -4.13
N ALA A 59 13.23 2.17 -5.13
CA ALA A 59 14.58 2.34 -5.65
C ALA A 59 14.69 3.51 -6.64
N LEU A 60 13.69 3.71 -7.49
CA LEU A 60 13.68 4.72 -8.54
C LEU A 60 13.55 6.14 -7.97
N LEU A 61 12.70 6.33 -6.96
CA LEU A 61 12.50 7.63 -6.30
C LEU A 61 13.80 8.29 -5.81
N PRO A 62 14.66 7.64 -5.00
CA PRO A 62 15.91 8.24 -4.55
C PRO A 62 16.90 8.45 -5.69
N ILE A 63 16.92 7.57 -6.71
CA ILE A 63 17.76 7.76 -7.90
C ILE A 63 17.33 9.02 -8.65
N LEU A 64 16.04 9.17 -8.95
CA LEU A 64 15.49 10.35 -9.63
C LEU A 64 15.71 11.60 -8.79
N ALA A 65 15.47 11.55 -7.48
CA ALA A 65 15.72 12.66 -6.58
C ALA A 65 17.20 13.08 -6.63
N PHE A 66 18.14 12.13 -6.59
CA PHE A 66 19.57 12.42 -6.71
C PHE A 66 19.91 13.11 -8.04
N TYR A 67 19.40 12.61 -9.17
CA TYR A 67 19.62 13.24 -10.48
C TYR A 67 18.99 14.63 -10.55
N PHE A 68 17.77 14.82 -10.06
CA PHE A 68 17.12 16.13 -10.04
C PHE A 68 17.85 17.14 -9.16
N LEU A 69 18.35 16.72 -7.99
CA LEU A 69 19.15 17.59 -7.14
C LEU A 69 20.51 17.92 -7.78
N ARG A 70 21.17 16.93 -8.38
CA ARG A 70 22.49 17.09 -9.01
C ARG A 70 22.45 17.98 -10.24
N ASP A 71 21.46 17.77 -11.12
CA ASP A 71 21.34 18.48 -12.39
C ASP A 71 20.34 19.66 -12.31
N TRP A 72 19.97 20.09 -11.10
CA TRP A 72 19.00 21.16 -10.86
C TRP A 72 19.32 22.43 -11.66
N ASP A 73 20.55 22.93 -11.58
CA ASP A 73 20.95 24.17 -12.25
C ASP A 73 20.78 24.10 -13.77
N ARG A 74 21.14 22.96 -14.36
CA ARG A 74 20.95 22.70 -15.80
C ARG A 74 19.48 22.64 -16.18
N LEU A 75 18.65 22.09 -15.31
CA LEU A 75 17.22 21.98 -15.53
C LEU A 75 16.55 23.35 -15.49
N VAL A 76 16.94 24.20 -14.52
CA VAL A 76 16.49 25.60 -14.43
C VAL A 76 16.94 26.41 -15.65
N GLU A 77 18.19 26.28 -16.10
CA GLU A 77 18.70 26.98 -17.28
C GLU A 77 17.92 26.61 -18.55
N ARG A 78 17.63 25.31 -18.75
CA ARG A 78 16.82 24.84 -19.88
C ARG A 78 15.40 25.37 -19.85
N VAL A 79 14.78 25.43 -18.67
CA VAL A 79 13.45 26.04 -18.50
C VAL A 79 13.51 27.53 -18.81
N ALA A 80 14.54 28.24 -18.33
CA ALA A 80 14.75 29.65 -18.59
C ALA A 80 14.94 29.97 -20.08
N ALA A 81 15.60 29.09 -20.83
CA ALA A 81 15.83 29.25 -22.27
C ALA A 81 14.54 29.26 -23.11
N VAL A 82 13.45 28.67 -22.61
CA VAL A 82 12.14 28.64 -23.30
C VAL A 82 11.31 29.88 -22.97
N ILE A 83 11.67 30.64 -21.93
CA ILE A 83 10.94 31.84 -21.50
C ILE A 83 11.32 33.04 -22.38
N PRO A 84 10.36 33.79 -22.93
CA PRO A 84 10.67 35.01 -23.68
C PRO A 84 11.40 36.03 -22.79
N ARG A 85 12.43 36.68 -23.36
CA ARG A 85 13.34 37.57 -22.61
C ARG A 85 12.65 38.66 -21.78
N ALA A 86 11.50 39.16 -22.25
CA ALA A 86 10.71 40.17 -21.55
C ALA A 86 10.15 39.70 -20.19
N TYR A 87 9.91 38.39 -20.01
CA TYR A 87 9.28 37.83 -18.81
C TYR A 87 10.24 37.13 -17.86
N ILE A 88 11.52 36.97 -18.23
CA ILE A 88 12.52 36.25 -17.42
C ILE A 88 12.59 36.80 -15.99
N GLY A 89 12.61 38.13 -15.83
CA GLY A 89 12.65 38.76 -14.51
C GLY A 89 11.41 38.46 -13.66
N THR A 90 10.22 38.52 -14.26
CA THR A 90 8.96 38.22 -13.57
C THR A 90 8.88 36.75 -13.15
N VAL A 91 9.23 35.82 -14.05
CA VAL A 91 9.20 34.38 -13.76
C VAL A 91 10.23 34.02 -12.70
N SER A 92 11.46 34.55 -12.78
CA SER A 92 12.49 34.31 -11.77
C SER A 92 12.06 34.81 -10.39
N ARG A 93 11.43 35.98 -10.31
CA ARG A 93 10.90 36.51 -9.04
C ARG A 93 9.82 35.60 -8.48
N LEU A 94 8.84 35.20 -9.29
CA LEU A 94 7.75 34.33 -8.85
C LEU A 94 8.25 32.95 -8.42
N ALA A 95 9.27 32.41 -9.10
CA ALA A 95 9.91 31.16 -8.73
C ALA A 95 10.59 31.24 -7.35
N GLN A 96 11.27 32.35 -7.06
CA GLN A 96 11.88 32.60 -5.74
C GLN A 96 10.83 32.76 -4.64
N GLU A 97 9.78 33.56 -4.87
CA GLU A 97 8.67 33.71 -3.92
C GLU A 97 8.00 32.36 -3.65
N SER A 98 7.79 31.54 -4.68
CA SER A 98 7.25 30.18 -4.55
C SER A 98 8.17 29.26 -3.73
N ASN A 99 9.48 29.35 -3.96
CA ASN A 99 10.47 28.59 -3.18
C ASN A 99 10.45 28.99 -1.70
N ASP A 100 10.32 30.27 -1.38
CA ASP A 100 10.26 30.75 0.00
C ASP A 100 8.97 30.30 0.71
N VAL A 101 7.83 30.40 0.03
CA VAL A 101 6.54 29.91 0.54
C VAL A 101 6.59 28.40 0.75
N LEU A 102 7.11 27.63 -0.22
CA LEU A 102 7.24 26.18 -0.12
C LEU A 102 8.19 25.77 1.00
N GLY A 103 9.32 26.47 1.15
CA GLY A 103 10.26 26.26 2.24
C GLY A 103 9.64 26.53 3.61
N GLY A 104 8.85 27.61 3.73
CA GLY A 104 8.07 27.92 4.92
C GLY A 104 7.04 26.84 5.25
N PHE A 105 6.32 26.35 4.24
CA PHE A 105 5.35 25.28 4.38
C PHE A 105 5.99 23.97 4.87
N ILE A 106 7.11 23.53 4.28
CA ILE A 106 7.80 22.30 4.68
C ILE A 106 8.25 22.38 6.14
N ARG A 107 8.82 23.52 6.56
CA ARG A 107 9.23 23.74 7.96
C ARG A 107 8.02 23.73 8.91
N GLY A 108 6.93 24.40 8.52
CA GLY A 108 5.67 24.39 9.27
C GLY A 108 5.10 22.98 9.42
N GLN A 109 5.05 22.22 8.33
CA GLN A 109 4.56 20.84 8.34
C GLN A 109 5.42 19.93 9.22
N PHE A 110 6.74 20.07 9.18
CA PHE A 110 7.63 19.33 10.06
C PHE A 110 7.37 19.63 11.54
N LEU A 111 7.15 20.90 11.90
CA LEU A 111 6.76 21.27 13.26
C LEU A 111 5.41 20.67 13.66
N VAL A 112 4.42 20.66 12.76
CA VAL A 112 3.11 20.04 13.00
C VAL A 112 3.26 18.54 13.25
N MET A 113 4.07 17.84 12.45
CA MET A 113 4.34 16.40 12.65
C MET A 113 4.98 16.12 14.00
N LEU A 114 5.97 16.92 14.40
CA LEU A 114 6.62 16.78 15.71
C LEU A 114 5.65 17.06 16.85
N ALA A 115 4.83 18.10 16.73
CA ALA A 115 3.81 18.45 17.71
C ALA A 115 2.77 17.34 17.87
N LEU A 116 2.19 16.85 16.76
CA LEU A 116 1.24 15.74 16.76
C LEU A 116 1.88 14.47 17.31
N GLY A 117 3.11 14.15 16.90
CA GLY A 117 3.86 13.02 17.41
C GLY A 117 4.03 13.08 18.93
N ALA A 118 4.41 14.24 19.47
CA ALA A 118 4.55 14.47 20.90
C ALA A 118 3.21 14.39 21.64
N ILE A 119 2.16 15.02 21.12
CA ILE A 119 0.81 15.00 21.71
C ILE A 119 0.28 13.58 21.78
N TYR A 120 0.34 12.82 20.69
CA TYR A 120 -0.14 11.44 20.66
C TYR A 120 0.73 10.51 21.49
N ALA A 121 2.06 10.65 21.44
CA ALA A 121 2.96 9.86 22.27
C ALA A 121 2.67 10.07 23.75
N ALA A 122 2.56 11.32 24.20
CA ALA A 122 2.26 11.65 25.59
C ALA A 122 0.85 11.20 25.98
N GLY A 123 -0.17 11.55 25.19
CA GLY A 123 -1.56 11.23 25.48
C GLY A 123 -1.82 9.72 25.59
N LEU A 124 -1.32 8.93 24.63
CA LEU A 124 -1.49 7.47 24.64
C LEU A 124 -0.70 6.81 25.78
N SER A 125 0.49 7.32 26.09
CA SER A 125 1.31 6.77 27.19
C SER A 125 0.67 7.06 28.55
N ILE A 126 0.07 8.24 28.75
CA ILE A 126 -0.64 8.60 29.97
C ILE A 126 -1.87 7.70 30.20
N ILE A 127 -2.57 7.31 29.12
CA ILE A 127 -3.72 6.39 29.19
C ILE A 127 -3.28 4.93 29.49
N GLY A 128 -1.98 4.66 29.56
CA GLY A 128 -1.42 3.36 29.89
C GLY A 128 -1.24 2.43 28.69
N LEU A 129 -1.23 2.98 27.47
CA LEU A 129 -0.97 2.18 26.27
C LEU A 129 0.52 1.84 26.18
N ASN A 130 0.86 0.55 26.24
CA ASN A 130 2.25 0.06 26.18
C ASN A 130 3.04 0.57 24.95
N LEU A 131 2.36 0.78 23.82
CA LEU A 131 2.98 1.26 22.58
C LEU A 131 2.65 2.73 22.29
N GLY A 132 2.20 3.51 23.28
CA GLY A 132 1.76 4.90 23.11
C GLY A 132 2.82 5.78 22.44
N LEU A 133 4.07 5.70 22.88
CA LEU A 133 5.20 6.42 22.27
C LEU A 133 5.42 6.05 20.79
N LEU A 134 5.48 4.75 20.48
CA LEU A 134 5.70 4.25 19.13
C LEU A 134 4.57 4.66 18.19
N ILE A 135 3.32 4.49 18.64
CA ILE A 135 2.12 4.85 17.89
C ILE A 135 2.08 6.36 17.66
N GLY A 136 2.41 7.16 18.67
CA GLY A 136 2.47 8.62 18.54
C GLY A 136 3.48 9.08 17.50
N ILE A 137 4.71 8.55 17.53
CA ILE A 137 5.75 8.86 16.53
C ILE A 137 5.27 8.50 15.12
N ILE A 138 4.74 7.28 14.93
CA ILE A 138 4.27 6.83 13.62
C ILE A 138 3.10 7.70 13.13
N ALA A 139 2.14 8.02 14.00
CA ALA A 139 1.00 8.87 13.67
C ALA A 139 1.45 10.29 13.28
N GLY A 140 2.39 10.88 14.01
CA GLY A 140 3.00 12.18 13.68
C GLY A 140 3.79 12.15 12.37
N LEU A 141 4.46 11.04 12.04
CA LEU A 141 5.15 10.89 10.75
C LEU A 141 4.15 10.75 9.59
N ILE A 142 3.10 9.94 9.74
CA ILE A 142 2.06 9.74 8.73
C ILE A 142 1.28 11.03 8.45
N SER A 143 1.15 11.92 9.44
CA SER A 143 0.48 13.21 9.24
C SER A 143 1.23 14.15 8.29
N PHE A 144 2.45 13.80 7.83
CA PHE A 144 3.14 14.54 6.78
C PHE A 144 2.29 14.70 5.52
N ILE A 145 1.55 13.66 5.14
CA ILE A 145 0.75 13.66 3.91
C ILE A 145 -0.59 14.34 4.22
N PRO A 146 -0.77 15.60 3.77
CA PRO A 146 -2.02 16.32 4.00
C PRO A 146 -3.16 15.56 3.31
N TYR A 147 -4.36 15.68 3.84
CA TYR A 147 -5.57 15.02 3.34
C TYR A 147 -5.67 13.52 3.57
N LEU A 148 -4.62 12.78 3.98
CA LEU A 148 -4.76 11.35 4.32
C LEU A 148 -5.87 11.09 5.34
N GLY A 149 -6.02 11.97 6.34
CA GLY A 149 -7.13 11.88 7.31
C GLY A 149 -8.51 12.01 6.66
N ALA A 150 -8.66 12.91 5.68
CA ALA A 150 -9.91 13.08 4.95
C ALA A 150 -10.17 11.90 3.99
N THR A 151 -9.16 11.45 3.24
CA THR A 151 -9.30 10.28 2.35
C THR A 151 -9.59 9.01 3.12
N THR A 152 -8.89 8.76 4.23
CA THR A 152 -9.18 7.59 5.07
C THR A 152 -10.57 7.67 5.70
N GLY A 153 -11.00 8.85 6.16
CA GLY A 153 -12.38 9.07 6.65
C GLY A 153 -13.44 8.77 5.58
N ILE A 154 -13.23 9.21 4.33
CA ILE A 154 -14.14 8.92 3.21
C ILE A 154 -14.14 7.42 2.88
N VAL A 155 -12.96 6.78 2.81
CA VAL A 155 -12.84 5.35 2.50
C VAL A 155 -13.48 4.48 3.57
N LEU A 156 -13.43 4.88 4.85
CA LEU A 156 -14.13 4.17 5.92
C LEU A 156 -15.65 4.41 5.93
N ALA A 157 -16.10 5.52 5.35
CA ALA A 157 -17.51 5.87 5.26
C ALA A 157 -18.24 5.25 4.05
N LEU A 158 -17.49 4.88 3.01
CA LEU A 158 -17.97 4.15 1.83
C LEU A 158 -17.94 2.63 2.05
#